data_AF-A0AAW9TGV7-F1
#
_entry.id   AF-A0AAW9TGV7-F1
#
_cell.length_a   1.000
_cell.length_b   1.000
_cell.length_c   1.000
_cell.angle_alpha   90.00
_cell.angle_beta   90.00
_cell.angle_gamma   90.00
#
_symmetry.space_group_name_H-M   'P 1'
#
loop_
_entity.id
_entity.type
_entity.pdbx_description
1 polymer ?
#
loop_
_entity_poly.entity_id
_entity_poly.type
_entity_poly.pdbx_seq_one_letter_code
_entity_poly.pdbx_strand_id
1 'polypeptide(L)'
;MAKCSYCNKKLNFLTKYVCNECGKVLCGKCLTKVDYDSNADDLLHRVDSSYTSPKYSLWKEAHYLCKSCAKSYQQKMANMIKAIENNEDVKIVSSNYQGNRFDHLTKIQHVETYAYREKSDAEDDLKAMAKYLGCTHVLNVEWERTEDEEKGPKGGTHIFSRWSACGNVSK
;
A
#
# COMPACT_ATOMS: atom_id res chain seq x y z
N MET A 1 9.12 4.43 -35.37
CA MET A 1 8.72 3.08 -34.92
C MET A 1 9.40 2.78 -33.60
N ALA A 2 8.65 2.39 -32.57
CA ALA A 2 9.24 2.05 -31.27
C ALA A 2 9.94 0.68 -31.33
N LYS A 3 10.93 0.45 -30.47
CA LYS A 3 11.60 -0.86 -30.30
C LYS A 3 11.43 -1.34 -28.86
N CYS A 4 11.33 -2.65 -28.67
CA CYS A 4 11.33 -3.25 -27.34
C CYS A 4 12.68 -3.02 -26.65
N SER A 5 12.68 -2.51 -25.42
CA SER A 5 13.88 -2.22 -24.64
C SER A 5 14.72 -3.44 -24.27
N TYR A 6 14.18 -4.68 -24.36
CA TYR A 6 14.93 -5.89 -24.04
C TYR A 6 15.35 -6.72 -25.25
N CYS A 7 14.46 -6.89 -26.23
CA CYS A 7 14.73 -7.75 -27.39
C CYS A 7 14.90 -7.00 -28.71
N ASN A 8 14.87 -5.66 -28.70
CA ASN A 8 15.01 -4.77 -29.87
C ASN A 8 14.00 -5.01 -31.01
N LYS A 9 12.99 -5.87 -30.82
CA LYS A 9 11.89 -6.10 -31.77
C LYS A 9 11.19 -4.77 -32.08
N LYS A 10 10.98 -4.48 -33.37
CA LYS A 10 10.17 -3.33 -33.84
C LYS A 10 8.71 -3.50 -33.41
N LEU A 11 8.10 -2.44 -32.90
CA LEU A 11 6.74 -2.43 -32.37
C LEU A 11 5.89 -1.41 -33.11
N ASN A 12 4.66 -1.82 -33.40
CA ASN A 12 3.58 -0.95 -33.84
C ASN A 12 2.68 -0.58 -32.64
N PHE A 13 1.69 0.29 -32.87
CA PHE A 13 0.82 0.80 -31.79
C PHE A 13 0.11 -0.32 -31.00
N LEU A 14 -0.32 -1.39 -31.68
CA LEU A 14 -1.05 -2.51 -31.07
C LEU A 14 -0.16 -3.46 -30.23
N THR A 15 1.13 -3.54 -30.54
CA THR A 15 2.07 -4.46 -29.86
C THR A 15 3.00 -3.76 -28.87
N LYS A 16 2.80 -2.44 -28.70
CA LYS A 16 3.57 -1.57 -27.82
C LYS A 16 2.95 -1.56 -26.44
N TYR A 17 3.73 -1.96 -25.44
CA TYR A 17 3.40 -1.81 -24.03
C TYR A 17 4.40 -0.86 -23.37
N VAL A 18 3.98 -0.16 -22.32
CA VAL A 18 4.84 0.75 -21.55
C VAL A 18 4.77 0.31 -20.09
N CYS A 19 5.93 0.07 -19.48
CA CYS A 19 6.02 -0.26 -18.06
C CYS A 19 5.59 0.94 -17.22
N ASN A 20 4.64 0.76 -16.29
CA ASN A 20 4.10 1.86 -15.50
C ASN A 20 5.14 2.46 -14.54
N GLU A 21 6.06 1.64 -14.02
CA GLU A 21 7.05 2.06 -13.03
C GLU A 21 8.26 2.80 -13.64
N CYS A 22 8.79 2.33 -14.79
CA CYS A 22 10.02 2.87 -15.37
C CYS A 22 9.88 3.44 -16.79
N GLY A 23 8.68 3.44 -17.38
CA GLY A 23 8.43 3.97 -18.72
C GLY A 23 9.04 3.19 -19.89
N LYS A 24 9.74 2.07 -19.64
CA LYS A 24 10.34 1.24 -20.71
C LYS A 24 9.27 0.72 -21.67
N VAL A 25 9.60 0.74 -22.96
CA VAL A 25 8.73 0.24 -24.03
C VAL A 25 9.01 -1.23 -24.30
N LEU A 26 7.98 -2.07 -24.28
CA LEU A 26 8.12 -3.52 -24.30
C LEU A 26 7.20 -4.17 -25.33
N CYS A 27 7.64 -5.33 -25.83
CA CYS A 27 6.75 -6.24 -26.55
C CYS A 27 5.99 -7.13 -25.55
N GLY A 28 4.89 -7.72 -26.00
CA GLY A 28 4.05 -8.57 -25.15
C GLY A 28 4.76 -9.77 -24.49
N LYS A 29 5.85 -10.28 -25.10
CA LYS A 29 6.68 -11.39 -24.55
C LYS A 29 7.69 -10.93 -23.49
N CYS A 30 8.00 -9.63 -23.45
CA CYS A 30 8.93 -9.04 -22.50
C CYS A 30 8.23 -8.41 -21.28
N LEU A 31 6.90 -8.54 -21.22
CA LEU A 31 6.11 -8.25 -20.03
C LEU A 31 6.15 -9.44 -19.07
N THR A 32 6.18 -9.12 -17.79
CA THR A 32 6.10 -10.08 -16.70
C THR A 32 4.79 -9.85 -15.97
N LYS A 33 3.97 -10.91 -15.86
CA LYS A 33 2.79 -10.91 -15.00
C LYS A 33 3.26 -10.81 -13.55
N VAL A 34 2.59 -9.99 -12.75
CA VAL A 34 2.86 -9.86 -11.32
C VAL A 34 1.59 -10.13 -10.52
N ASP A 35 1.77 -10.66 -9.32
CA ASP A 35 0.67 -10.91 -8.39
C ASP A 35 0.27 -9.61 -7.71
N TYR A 36 -1.03 -9.38 -7.58
CA TYR A 36 -1.58 -8.14 -7.05
C TYR A 36 -2.45 -8.45 -5.85
N ASP A 37 -2.16 -7.76 -4.75
CA ASP A 37 -2.96 -7.76 -3.54
C ASP A 37 -3.38 -6.32 -3.28
N SER A 38 -4.69 -6.06 -3.28
CA SER A 38 -5.21 -4.69 -3.18
C SER A 38 -4.88 -4.04 -1.85
N ASN A 39 -4.94 -4.80 -0.76
CA ASN A 39 -4.67 -4.26 0.57
C ASN A 39 -3.19 -3.87 0.71
N ALA A 40 -2.29 -4.77 0.33
CA ALA A 40 -0.87 -4.48 0.37
C ALA A 40 -0.45 -3.38 -0.63
N ASP A 41 -1.08 -3.27 -1.81
CA ASP A 41 -0.85 -2.17 -2.76
C ASP A 41 -1.25 -0.80 -2.16
N ASP A 42 -2.40 -0.75 -1.49
CA ASP A 42 -2.91 0.44 -0.83
C ASP A 42 -1.99 0.91 0.32
N LEU A 43 -1.49 -0.03 1.13
CA LEU A 43 -0.53 0.30 2.18
C LEU A 43 0.82 0.76 1.62
N LEU A 44 1.29 0.17 0.52
CA LEU A 44 2.54 0.57 -0.13
C LEU A 44 2.49 2.02 -0.62
N HIS A 45 1.36 2.47 -1.16
CA HIS A 45 1.16 3.90 -1.53
C HIS A 45 1.26 4.85 -0.35
N ARG A 46 0.84 4.41 0.84
CA ARG A 46 0.85 5.24 2.06
C ARG A 46 2.24 5.36 2.67
N VAL A 47 3.08 4.34 2.55
CA VAL A 47 4.42 4.33 3.17
C VAL A 47 5.55 4.73 2.21
N ASP A 48 5.38 4.52 0.91
CA ASP A 48 6.41 4.80 -0.10
C ASP A 48 5.86 5.73 -1.17
N SER A 49 6.15 7.03 -1.05
CA SER A 49 5.71 8.05 -2.03
C SER A 49 6.30 7.86 -3.43
N SER A 50 7.33 7.02 -3.58
CA SER A 50 7.91 6.66 -4.87
C SER A 50 7.30 5.39 -5.47
N TYR A 51 6.41 4.73 -4.74
CA TYR A 51 5.73 3.53 -5.18
C TYR A 51 4.80 3.83 -6.37
N THR A 52 4.67 2.84 -7.25
CA THR A 52 3.80 2.95 -8.43
C THR A 52 3.16 1.58 -8.66
N SER A 53 1.83 1.51 -8.58
CA SER A 53 1.11 0.26 -8.82
C SER A 53 1.30 -0.23 -10.25
N PRO A 54 1.31 -1.55 -10.46
CA PRO A 54 1.32 -2.12 -11.78
C PRO A 54 -0.03 -1.89 -12.46
N LYS A 55 -0.01 -1.54 -13.75
CA LYS A 55 -1.24 -1.28 -14.49
C LYS A 55 -1.98 -2.58 -14.82
N TYR A 56 -3.29 -2.61 -14.57
CA TYR A 56 -4.16 -3.71 -15.01
C TYR A 56 -4.35 -3.69 -16.52
N SER A 57 -4.20 -4.85 -17.17
CA SER A 57 -4.42 -5.03 -18.59
C SER A 57 -5.74 -5.77 -18.82
N LEU A 58 -6.79 -5.05 -19.25
CA LEU A 58 -8.10 -5.63 -19.58
C LEU A 58 -7.99 -6.81 -20.56
N TRP A 59 -7.15 -6.69 -21.59
CA TRP A 59 -6.95 -7.74 -22.61
C TRP A 59 -6.32 -9.04 -22.10
N LYS A 60 -5.65 -9.00 -20.95
CA LYS A 60 -4.90 -10.14 -20.39
C LYS A 60 -5.30 -10.46 -18.95
N GLU A 61 -6.33 -9.77 -18.47
CA GLU A 61 -6.92 -9.89 -17.13
C GLU A 61 -5.91 -10.02 -15.99
N ALA A 62 -4.84 -9.21 -16.02
CA ALA A 62 -3.80 -9.23 -15.00
C ALA A 62 -2.97 -7.95 -14.97
N HIS A 63 -2.15 -7.81 -13.93
CA HIS A 63 -1.17 -6.74 -13.76
C HIS A 63 0.18 -7.11 -14.39
N TYR A 64 0.83 -6.15 -15.04
CA TYR A 64 2.08 -6.39 -15.76
C TYR A 64 3.11 -5.29 -15.53
N LEU A 65 4.37 -5.71 -15.44
CA LEU A 65 5.55 -4.83 -15.39
C LEU A 65 6.65 -5.35 -16.32
N CYS A 66 7.71 -4.55 -16.51
CA CYS A 66 8.93 -5.03 -17.13
C CYS A 66 9.66 -6.00 -16.20
N LYS A 67 10.48 -6.91 -16.75
CA LYS A 67 11.22 -7.91 -15.97
C LYS A 67 11.98 -7.36 -14.75
N SER A 68 12.65 -6.21 -14.87
CA SER A 68 13.40 -5.61 -13.75
C SER A 68 12.47 -5.05 -12.67
N CYS A 69 11.42 -4.34 -13.08
CA CYS A 69 10.41 -3.75 -12.20
C CYS A 69 9.59 -4.82 -11.48
N ALA A 70 9.18 -5.88 -12.20
CA ALA A 70 8.44 -7.00 -11.63
C ALA A 70 9.15 -7.63 -10.43
N LYS A 71 10.47 -7.81 -10.50
CA LYS A 71 11.26 -8.35 -9.37
C LYS A 71 11.22 -7.43 -8.15
N SER A 72 11.42 -6.12 -8.36
CA SER A 72 11.38 -5.11 -7.28
C SER A 72 10.00 -5.05 -6.64
N TYR A 73 8.95 -4.94 -7.46
CA TYR A 73 7.57 -4.92 -7.04
C TYR A 73 7.18 -6.17 -6.23
N GLN A 74 7.50 -7.37 -6.74
CA GLN A 74 7.17 -8.63 -6.03
C GLN A 74 7.84 -8.71 -4.66
N GLN A 75 9.06 -8.19 -4.53
CA GLN A 75 9.74 -8.12 -3.24
C GLN A 75 9.04 -7.15 -2.28
N LYS A 76 8.68 -5.93 -2.75
CA LYS A 76 7.93 -4.96 -1.94
C LYS A 76 6.59 -5.54 -1.49
N MET A 77 5.87 -6.17 -2.41
CA MET A 77 4.57 -6.81 -2.17
C MET A 77 4.69 -7.93 -1.13
N ALA A 78 5.63 -8.85 -1.31
CA ALA A 78 5.86 -9.94 -0.36
C ALA A 78 6.26 -9.43 1.04
N ASN A 79 7.07 -8.37 1.10
CA ASN A 79 7.44 -7.75 2.37
C ASN A 79 6.24 -7.10 3.07
N MET A 80 5.36 -6.42 2.33
CA MET A 80 4.15 -5.82 2.89
C MET A 80 3.15 -6.88 3.36
N ILE A 81 2.90 -7.92 2.56
CA ILE A 81 2.05 -9.06 2.96
C ILE A 81 2.58 -9.69 4.25
N LYS A 82 3.88 -9.95 4.32
CA LYS A 82 4.49 -10.47 5.54
C LYS A 82 4.35 -9.52 6.74
N ALA A 83 4.41 -8.21 6.50
CA ALA A 83 4.21 -7.21 7.54
C ALA A 83 2.77 -7.24 8.05
N ILE A 84 1.76 -7.31 7.16
CA ILE A 84 0.34 -7.47 7.50
C ILE A 84 0.13 -8.71 8.37
N GLU A 85 0.70 -9.86 7.97
CA GLU A 85 0.53 -11.14 8.68
C GLU A 85 1.26 -11.21 10.03
N ASN A 86 2.25 -10.33 10.29
CA ASN A 86 3.15 -10.44 11.45
C ASN A 86 3.39 -9.08 12.13
N ASN A 87 2.32 -8.31 12.36
CA ASN A 87 2.39 -6.96 12.93
C ASN A 87 2.07 -6.89 14.44
N GLU A 88 1.70 -8.01 15.06
CA GLU A 88 1.18 -8.07 16.45
C GLU A 88 2.17 -7.54 17.51
N ASP A 89 3.47 -7.62 17.22
CA ASP A 89 4.55 -7.16 18.09
C ASP A 89 4.76 -5.63 18.06
N VAL A 90 4.15 -4.93 17.10
CA VAL A 90 4.23 -3.47 17.00
C VAL A 90 3.35 -2.82 18.07
N LYS A 91 3.95 -1.93 18.86
CA LYS A 91 3.26 -1.24 19.95
C LYS A 91 2.66 0.09 19.48
N ILE A 92 1.38 0.30 19.80
CA ILE A 92 0.73 1.59 19.65
C ILE A 92 0.82 2.38 20.95
N VAL A 93 1.22 3.65 20.85
CA VAL A 93 1.28 4.60 21.96
C VAL A 93 0.37 5.78 21.63
N SER A 94 -0.67 5.97 22.44
CA SER A 94 -1.62 7.07 22.27
C SER A 94 -0.95 8.43 22.41
N SER A 95 -1.47 9.44 21.68
CA SER A 95 -1.12 10.85 21.86
C SER A 95 -1.32 11.39 23.28
N ASN A 96 -2.19 10.76 24.08
CA ASN A 96 -2.43 11.14 25.48
C ASN A 96 -1.40 10.56 26.46
N TYR A 97 -0.42 9.78 25.99
CA TYR A 97 0.62 9.24 26.85
C TYR A 97 1.55 10.36 27.36
N GLN A 98 1.57 10.58 28.67
CA GLN A 98 2.37 11.63 29.32
C GLN A 98 3.73 11.17 29.86
N GLY A 99 4.07 9.89 29.68
CA GLY A 99 5.36 9.36 30.13
C GLY A 99 6.48 9.62 29.12
N ASN A 100 7.73 9.43 29.55
CA ASN A 100 8.94 9.64 28.74
C ASN A 100 9.60 8.33 28.28
N ARG A 101 8.93 7.19 28.48
CA ARG A 101 9.50 5.85 28.20
C ARG A 101 9.98 5.70 26.76
N PHE A 102 9.37 6.42 25.82
CA PHE A 102 9.58 6.25 24.39
C PHE A 102 10.32 7.41 23.72
N ASP A 103 10.78 8.40 24.49
CA ASP A 103 11.43 9.60 23.97
C ASP A 103 12.78 9.32 23.29
N HIS A 104 13.38 8.18 23.61
CA HIS A 104 14.63 7.71 23.02
C HIS A 104 14.46 7.07 21.63
N LEU A 105 13.22 6.79 21.19
CA LEU A 105 12.97 6.17 19.89
C LEU A 105 13.14 7.18 18.76
N THR A 106 13.72 6.74 17.65
CA THR A 106 13.89 7.56 16.45
C THR A 106 12.61 7.52 15.62
N LYS A 107 12.01 8.69 15.39
CA LYS A 107 10.86 8.85 14.48
C LYS A 107 11.33 8.72 13.04
N ILE A 108 10.71 7.82 12.28
CA ILE A 108 11.07 7.55 10.89
C ILE A 108 10.15 8.31 9.94
N GLN A 109 8.84 8.19 10.14
CA GLN A 109 7.84 8.74 9.22
C GLN A 109 6.48 8.88 9.91
N HIS A 110 5.70 9.86 9.46
CA HIS A 110 4.27 9.95 9.80
C HIS A 110 3.45 9.10 8.83
N VAL A 111 2.53 8.30 9.34
CA VAL A 111 1.64 7.43 8.56
C VAL A 111 0.19 7.66 8.99
N GLU A 112 -0.72 7.44 8.05
CA GLU A 112 -2.16 7.61 8.22
C GLU A 112 -2.89 6.46 7.52
N THR A 113 -4.00 6.01 8.07
CA THR A 113 -4.82 4.92 7.53
C THR A 113 -5.95 5.44 6.63
N TYR A 114 -6.68 4.54 5.97
CA TYR A 114 -8.03 4.88 5.50
C TYR A 114 -9.01 4.95 6.67
N ALA A 115 -10.23 5.42 6.39
CA ALA A 115 -11.34 5.36 7.32
C ALA A 115 -12.07 4.02 7.18
N TYR A 116 -12.04 3.20 8.23
CA TYR A 116 -12.64 1.87 8.29
C TYR A 116 -13.93 1.84 9.10
N ARG A 117 -14.77 0.83 8.92
CA ARG A 117 -15.94 0.64 9.81
C ARG A 117 -15.49 0.25 11.21
N GLU A 118 -14.52 -0.64 11.28
CA GLU A 118 -13.96 -1.10 12.55
C GLU A 118 -12.66 -0.37 12.86
N LYS A 119 -12.52 -0.01 14.14
CA LYS A 119 -11.32 0.66 14.63
C LYS A 119 -10.07 -0.25 14.56
N SER A 120 -10.25 -1.55 14.70
CA SER A 120 -9.18 -2.56 14.61
C SER A 120 -8.50 -2.58 13.25
N ASP A 121 -9.26 -2.37 12.16
CA ASP A 121 -8.69 -2.41 10.81
C ASP A 121 -7.68 -1.26 10.61
N ALA A 122 -8.00 -0.06 11.10
CA ALA A 122 -7.06 1.06 11.14
C ALA A 122 -5.85 0.76 12.06
N GLU A 123 -6.05 0.09 13.19
CA GLU A 123 -4.94 -0.32 14.06
C GLU A 123 -3.98 -1.28 13.34
N ASP A 124 -4.51 -2.28 12.66
CA ASP A 124 -3.74 -3.29 11.94
C ASP A 124 -2.96 -2.68 10.76
N ASP A 125 -3.56 -1.73 10.04
CA ASP A 125 -2.89 -0.94 9.00
C ASP A 125 -1.70 -0.15 9.55
N LEU A 126 -1.88 0.59 10.66
CA LEU A 126 -0.79 1.33 11.30
C LEU A 126 0.37 0.41 11.67
N LYS A 127 0.06 -0.74 12.26
CA LYS A 127 1.07 -1.73 12.66
C LYS A 127 1.75 -2.35 11.46
N ALA A 128 1.01 -2.70 10.40
CA ALA A 128 1.56 -3.26 9.17
C ALA A 128 2.53 -2.26 8.49
N MET A 129 2.13 -0.99 8.37
CA MET A 129 2.99 0.06 7.84
C MET A 129 4.27 0.25 8.66
N ALA A 130 4.16 0.28 9.99
CA ALA A 130 5.31 0.35 10.88
C ALA A 130 6.25 -0.85 10.71
N LYS A 131 5.69 -2.07 10.69
CA LYS A 131 6.43 -3.32 10.54
C LYS A 131 7.17 -3.36 9.20
N TYR A 132 6.52 -2.94 8.11
CA TYR A 132 7.13 -2.85 6.78
C TYR A 132 8.35 -1.89 6.78
N LEU A 133 8.25 -0.76 7.48
CA LEU A 133 9.34 0.21 7.64
C LEU A 133 10.42 -0.23 8.66
N GLY A 134 10.30 -1.45 9.19
CA GLY A 134 11.21 -2.01 10.20
C GLY A 134 11.13 -1.28 11.54
N CYS A 135 9.97 -0.69 11.85
CA CYS A 135 9.70 0.01 13.09
C CYS A 135 9.02 -0.92 14.12
N THR A 136 9.15 -0.58 15.39
CA THR A 136 8.61 -1.38 16.51
C THR A 136 7.47 -0.68 17.23
N HIS A 137 7.31 0.63 17.02
CA HIS A 137 6.29 1.45 17.67
C HIS A 137 5.61 2.37 16.67
N VAL A 138 4.34 2.69 16.96
CA VAL A 138 3.63 3.84 16.41
C VAL A 138 3.33 4.80 17.56
N LEU A 139 3.97 5.96 17.55
CA LEU A 139 3.90 6.95 18.62
C LEU A 139 2.90 8.05 18.28
N ASN A 140 2.34 8.65 19.33
CA ASN A 140 1.37 9.74 19.24
C ASN A 140 0.18 9.37 18.37
N VAL A 141 -0.39 8.19 18.57
CA VAL A 141 -1.54 7.74 17.78
C VAL A 141 -2.77 8.55 18.15
N GLU A 142 -3.33 9.18 17.12
CA GLU A 142 -4.57 9.93 17.15
C GLU A 142 -5.63 9.17 16.36
N TRP A 143 -6.87 9.24 16.86
CA TRP A 143 -8.02 8.55 16.28
C TRP A 143 -9.05 9.58 15.87
N GLU A 144 -9.50 9.48 14.62
CA GLU A 144 -10.59 10.30 14.10
C GLU A 144 -11.81 9.42 13.85
N ARG A 145 -12.97 9.88 14.33
CA ARG A 145 -14.27 9.25 14.10
C ARG A 145 -15.09 10.17 13.20
N THR A 146 -15.54 9.65 12.07
CA THR A 146 -16.49 10.31 11.18
C THR A 146 -17.81 9.53 11.15
N GLU A 147 -18.90 10.21 10.86
CA GLU A 147 -20.21 9.56 10.60
C GLU A 147 -20.42 9.48 9.09
N ASP A 148 -20.92 8.34 8.62
CA ASP A 148 -21.20 8.04 7.22
C ASP A 148 -22.59 7.40 7.13
N GLU A 149 -23.19 7.44 5.95
CA GLU A 149 -24.55 6.96 5.71
C GLU A 149 -24.65 6.05 4.49
N GLU A 150 -25.50 5.03 4.58
CA GLU A 150 -25.81 4.15 3.45
C GLU A 150 -27.31 3.91 3.33
N LYS A 151 -27.76 3.64 2.10
CA LYS A 151 -29.14 3.22 1.86
C LYS A 151 -29.33 1.81 2.40
N GLY A 152 -30.21 1.70 3.39
CA GLY A 152 -30.66 0.44 3.91
C GLY A 152 -31.49 -0.34 2.88
N PRO A 153 -31.54 -1.68 3.00
CA PRO A 153 -32.18 -2.58 2.01
C PRO A 153 -33.68 -2.36 1.81
N LYS A 154 -34.35 -1.59 2.68
CA LYS A 154 -35.78 -1.25 2.59
C LYS A 154 -36.05 0.25 2.40
N GLY A 155 -35.05 1.02 1.99
CA GLY A 155 -35.21 2.45 1.68
C GLY A 155 -35.06 3.40 2.87
N GLY A 156 -34.67 2.92 4.05
CA GLY A 156 -34.25 3.77 5.18
C GLY A 156 -32.77 4.14 5.10
N THR A 157 -32.35 5.20 5.79
CA THR A 157 -30.92 5.57 5.91
C THR A 157 -30.31 4.88 7.13
N HIS A 158 -29.20 4.18 6.93
CA HIS A 158 -28.40 3.61 8.01
C HIS A 158 -27.17 4.51 8.23
N ILE A 159 -27.05 5.08 9.43
CA ILE A 159 -25.92 5.90 9.84
C ILE A 159 -24.95 5.02 10.63
N PHE A 160 -23.68 5.03 10.25
CA PHE A 160 -22.63 4.29 10.92
C PHE A 160 -21.39 5.17 11.10
N SER A 161 -20.48 4.73 11.96
CA SER A 161 -19.22 5.44 12.18
C SER A 161 -18.09 4.82 11.38
N ARG A 162 -17.15 5.66 10.99
CA ARG A 162 -15.86 5.26 10.43
C ARG A 162 -14.72 5.80 11.27
N TRP A 163 -13.62 5.06 11.29
CA TRP A 163 -12.46 5.31 12.11
C TRP A 163 -11.21 5.34 11.24
N SER A 164 -10.47 6.42 11.33
CA SER A 164 -9.11 6.53 10.81
C SER A 164 -8.14 6.79 11.96
N ALA A 165 -6.87 6.50 11.72
CA ALA A 165 -5.80 6.74 12.67
C ALA A 165 -4.56 7.27 11.98
N CYS A 166 -3.80 8.09 12.70
CA CYS A 166 -2.49 8.54 12.26
C CYS A 166 -1.49 8.47 13.41
N GLY A 167 -0.20 8.44 13.08
CA GLY A 167 0.87 8.37 14.08
C GLY A 167 2.27 8.37 13.48
N ASN A 168 3.28 8.39 14.35
CA ASN A 168 4.69 8.39 13.95
C ASN A 168 5.32 7.02 14.14
N VAL A 169 5.70 6.35 13.06
CA VAL A 169 6.41 5.07 13.15
C VAL A 169 7.84 5.29 13.65
N SER A 170 8.27 4.50 14.63
CA SER A 170 9.52 4.74 15.38
C SER A 170 10.25 3.45 15.76
N LYS A 171 11.58 3.53 15.92
CA LYS A 171 12.45 2.43 16.36
C LYS A 171 13.68 2.89 17.14
#